data_AF-A0A7C5QE93-F1
#
_entry.id   AF-A0A7C5QE93-F1
#
_cell.length_a   1.000
_cell.length_b   1.000
_cell.length_c   1.000
_cell.angle_alpha   90.00
_cell.angle_beta   90.00
_cell.angle_gamma   90.00
#
_symmetry.space_group_name_H-M   'P 1'
#
loop_
_entity.id
_entity.type
_entity.pdbx_description
1 polymer ?
#
loop_
_entity_poly.entity_id
_entity_poly.type
_entity_poly.pdbx_seq_one_letter_code
_entity_poly.pdbx_strand_id
1 'polypeptide(L)'
;MAFKVFVFAQGKGWIPVSDVLNHNGVAASEDEALSLGCTLVMSGIVENMRTHGAKTGDIVGFKILPTEDLPQPLPKQARSWLDFKHLFFKRGSSYFLYKTWSWPD
;
A
#
# COMPACT_ATOMS: atom_id res chain seq x y z
N MET A 1 3.35 -7.36 19.09
CA MET A 1 3.30 -5.99 18.55
C MET A 1 2.80 -6.08 17.12
N ALA A 2 1.71 -5.40 16.79
CA ALA A 2 1.08 -5.47 15.47
C ALA A 2 1.39 -4.21 14.65
N PHE A 3 1.09 -4.25 13.36
CA PHE A 3 1.40 -3.18 12.43
C PHE A 3 0.17 -2.77 11.63
N LYS A 4 -0.16 -1.47 11.67
CA LYS A 4 -1.28 -0.90 10.93
C LYS A 4 -0.80 -0.28 9.64
N VAL A 5 -1.42 -0.68 8.55
CA VAL A 5 -1.20 -0.16 7.21
C VAL A 5 -2.20 0.96 6.94
N PHE A 6 -1.71 2.05 6.36
CA PHE A 6 -2.50 3.08 5.73
C PHE A 6 -2.08 3.19 4.28
N VAL A 7 -3.00 3.55 3.39
CA VAL A 7 -2.69 3.74 1.97
C VAL A 7 -2.75 5.21 1.60
N PHE A 8 -1.91 5.60 0.64
CA PHE A 8 -1.94 6.93 0.05
C PHE A 8 -2.71 6.87 -1.26
N ALA A 9 -3.87 7.50 -1.29
CA ALA A 9 -4.66 7.69 -2.49
C ALA A 9 -4.35 9.07 -3.09
N GLN A 10 -3.96 9.12 -4.36
CA GLN A 10 -3.62 10.36 -5.04
C GLN A 10 -4.82 11.34 -5.00
N GLY A 11 -4.57 12.59 -4.59
CA GLY A 11 -5.62 13.61 -4.43
C GLY A 11 -6.53 13.44 -3.21
N LYS A 12 -6.39 12.36 -2.42
CA LYS A 12 -7.13 12.14 -1.16
C LYS A 12 -6.22 12.04 0.08
N GLY A 13 -4.94 11.77 -0.11
CA GLY A 13 -3.97 11.64 0.97
C GLY A 13 -3.99 10.27 1.65
N TRP A 14 -3.67 10.25 2.94
CA TRP A 14 -3.63 9.02 3.74
C TRP A 14 -5.02 8.60 4.18
N ILE A 15 -5.43 7.40 3.81
CA ILE A 15 -6.70 6.80 4.21
C ILE A 15 -6.46 5.41 4.82
N PRO A 16 -7.34 4.94 5.72
CA PRO A 16 -7.23 3.60 6.29
C PRO A 16 -7.54 2.54 5.24
N VAL A 17 -6.98 1.33 5.41
CA VAL A 17 -7.20 0.20 4.49
C VAL A 17 -8.68 -0.20 4.42
N SER A 18 -9.43 -0.02 5.50
CA SER A 18 -10.88 -0.30 5.57
C SER A 18 -11.71 0.42 4.51
N ASP A 19 -11.24 1.56 4.03
CA ASP A 19 -11.96 2.39 3.05
C ASP A 19 -11.74 1.90 1.61
N VAL A 20 -10.79 0.97 1.41
CA VAL A 20 -10.41 0.41 0.11
C VAL A 20 -10.74 -1.07 0.03
N LEU A 21 -10.47 -1.79 1.12
CA LEU A 21 -10.61 -3.22 1.22
C LEU A 21 -11.39 -3.52 2.50
N ASN A 22 -12.22 -4.56 2.51
CA ASN A 22 -12.89 -5.04 3.71
C ASN A 22 -11.91 -5.76 4.67
N HIS A 23 -10.87 -5.05 5.09
CA HIS A 23 -9.77 -5.49 5.94
C HIS A 23 -9.40 -4.32 6.88
N ASN A 24 -9.17 -4.60 8.16
CA ASN A 24 -8.89 -3.56 9.16
C ASN A 24 -7.50 -2.90 9.02
N GLY A 25 -6.68 -3.41 8.10
CA GLY A 25 -5.32 -2.93 7.82
C GLY A 25 -4.27 -3.36 8.83
N VAL A 26 -4.60 -4.21 9.80
CA VAL A 26 -3.69 -4.61 10.88
C VAL A 26 -3.09 -5.98 10.57
N ALA A 27 -1.77 -6.04 10.55
CA ALA A 27 -0.97 -7.23 10.26
C ALA A 27 -0.20 -7.68 11.51
N ALA A 28 0.10 -8.99 11.60
CA ALA A 28 0.76 -9.56 12.78
C ALA A 28 2.27 -9.30 12.80
N SER A 29 2.87 -8.99 11.64
CA SER A 29 4.29 -8.68 11.50
C SER A 29 4.53 -7.54 10.50
N GLU A 30 5.73 -6.96 10.52
CA GLU A 30 6.13 -5.92 9.55
C GLU A 30 6.14 -6.48 8.12
N ASP A 31 6.61 -7.71 7.92
CA ASP A 31 6.63 -8.37 6.61
C ASP A 31 5.22 -8.60 6.05
N GLU A 32 4.26 -8.95 6.91
CA GLU A 32 2.85 -9.03 6.52
C GLU A 32 2.30 -7.64 6.18
N ALA A 33 2.64 -6.60 6.95
CA ALA A 33 2.21 -5.23 6.67
C ALA A 33 2.77 -4.72 5.34
N LEU A 34 4.02 -5.05 5.02
CA LEU A 34 4.65 -4.74 3.74
C LEU A 34 3.93 -5.45 2.59
N SER A 35 3.63 -6.74 2.77
CA SER A 35 2.93 -7.54 1.77
C SER A 35 1.50 -7.04 1.56
N LEU A 36 0.78 -6.65 2.62
CA LEU A 36 -0.55 -6.05 2.55
C LEU A 36 -0.52 -4.72 1.80
N GLY A 37 0.35 -3.80 2.19
CA GLY A 37 0.49 -2.49 1.56
C GLY A 37 0.87 -2.60 0.08
N CYS A 38 1.81 -3.48 -0.23
CA CYS A 38 2.20 -3.81 -1.59
C CYS A 38 1.02 -4.36 -2.41
N THR A 39 0.25 -5.28 -1.83
CA THR A 39 -0.93 -5.84 -2.51
C THR A 39 -1.91 -4.75 -2.89
N LEU A 40 -2.21 -3.80 -1.99
CA LEU A 40 -3.16 -2.73 -2.25
C LEU A 40 -2.70 -1.79 -3.37
N VAL A 41 -1.43 -1.38 -3.37
CA VAL A 41 -0.86 -0.55 -4.44
C VAL A 41 -0.86 -1.31 -5.76
N MET A 42 -0.42 -2.57 -5.75
CA MET A 42 -0.29 -3.36 -6.97
C MET A 42 -1.63 -3.80 -7.55
N SER A 43 -2.68 -4.01 -6.73
CA SER A 43 -4.04 -4.23 -7.23
C SER A 43 -4.53 -3.00 -8.00
N GLY A 44 -4.32 -1.80 -7.47
CA GLY A 44 -4.64 -0.56 -8.16
C GLY A 44 -3.94 -0.42 -9.51
N ILE A 45 -2.68 -0.87 -9.62
CA ILE A 45 -1.89 -0.79 -10.86
C ILE A 45 -2.26 -1.89 -11.87
N VAL A 46 -2.43 -3.14 -11.42
CA VAL A 46 -2.75 -4.27 -12.32
C VAL A 46 -4.15 -4.11 -12.92
N GLU A 47 -5.12 -3.68 -12.13
CA GLU A 47 -6.47 -3.40 -12.64
C GLU A 47 -6.50 -2.19 -13.58
N ASN A 48 -5.54 -1.26 -13.42
CA ASN A 48 -5.44 -0.05 -14.21
C ASN A 48 -4.15 -0.01 -15.05
N MET A 49 -3.73 -1.11 -15.69
CA MET A 49 -2.64 -1.12 -16.68
C MET A 49 -2.91 -0.09 -17.79
N ARG A 50 -2.56 1.17 -17.52
CA ARG A 50 -2.82 2.33 -18.34
C ARG A 50 -1.47 2.97 -18.63
N THR A 51 -1.32 3.38 -19.88
CA THR A 51 -0.15 4.04 -20.44
C THR A 51 0.11 5.45 -19.88
N HIS A 52 -0.78 5.97 -19.02
CA HIS A 52 -0.71 7.32 -18.47
C HIS A 52 -0.84 7.27 -16.95
N GLY A 53 -0.07 8.12 -16.27
CA GLY A 53 0.18 8.09 -14.82
C GLY A 53 -1.06 8.04 -13.93
N ALA A 54 -0.82 7.87 -12.62
CA ALA A 54 -1.87 7.69 -11.64
C ALA A 54 -2.86 8.87 -11.62
N LYS A 55 -4.14 8.56 -11.43
CA LYS A 55 -5.27 9.48 -11.36
C LYS A 55 -5.69 9.73 -9.91
N THR A 56 -6.51 10.75 -9.71
CA THR A 56 -7.17 10.98 -8.41
C THR A 56 -7.92 9.73 -7.96
N GLY A 57 -7.61 9.26 -6.75
CA GLY A 57 -8.15 8.04 -6.16
C GLY A 57 -7.23 6.82 -6.28
N ASP A 58 -6.24 6.83 -7.17
CA ASP A 58 -5.33 5.70 -7.33
C ASP A 58 -4.43 5.55 -6.10
N ILE A 59 -4.24 4.31 -5.68
CA ILE A 59 -3.39 3.97 -4.54
C ILE A 59 -1.96 3.84 -5.04
N VAL A 60 -1.12 4.77 -4.61
CA VAL A 60 0.26 4.94 -5.12
C VAL A 60 1.32 4.74 -4.04
N GLY A 61 0.90 4.50 -2.81
CA GLY A 61 1.79 4.21 -1.71
C GLY A 61 1.06 3.71 -0.48
N PHE A 62 1.84 3.33 0.52
CA PHE A 62 1.35 2.92 1.82
C PHE A 62 2.34 3.32 2.91
N LYS A 63 1.89 3.39 4.16
CA LYS A 63 2.74 3.55 5.33
C LYS A 63 2.38 2.51 6.38
N ILE A 64 3.37 2.16 7.18
CA ILE A 64 3.24 1.16 8.24
C ILE A 64 3.53 1.84 9.57
N LEU A 65 2.64 1.69 10.53
CA LEU A 65 2.81 2.22 11.88
C LEU A 65 2.58 1.11 12.91
N PRO A 66 3.28 1.13 14.05
CA PRO A 66 2.99 0.20 15.13
C PRO A 66 1.57 0.44 15.69
N THR A 67 0.91 -0.62 16.13
CA THR A 67 -0.42 -0.56 16.75
C THR A 67 -0.60 -1.62 17.84
N GLU A 68 -1.55 -1.36 18.74
CA GLU A 68 -2.06 -2.30 19.74
C GLU A 68 -3.31 -3.04 19.28
N ASP A 69 -3.85 -2.68 18.10
CA ASP A 69 -5.00 -3.35 17.51
C ASP A 69 -4.74 -4.84 17.23
N LEU A 70 -5.80 -5.64 17.22
CA LEU A 70 -5.72 -7.07 16.90
C LEU A 70 -5.48 -7.27 15.39
N PRO A 71 -4.47 -8.09 15.01
CA PRO A 71 -4.20 -8.37 13.61
C PRO A 71 -5.29 -9.21 12.97
N GLN A 72 -5.55 -8.94 11.70
CA GLN A 72 -6.41 -9.75 10.84
C GLN A 72 -5.52 -10.57 9.88
N PRO A 73 -5.88 -11.83 9.58
CA PRO A 73 -5.13 -12.62 8.62
C PRO A 73 -5.06 -11.93 7.25
N LEU A 74 -3.89 -12.00 6.62
CA LEU A 74 -3.71 -11.46 5.28
C LEU A 74 -4.76 -12.01 4.29
N PRO A 75 -5.25 -11.18 3.34
CA PRO A 75 -6.07 -11.66 2.25
C PRO A 75 -5.39 -12.81 1.50
N LYS A 76 -6.15 -13.82 1.05
CA LYS A 76 -5.60 -14.99 0.32
C LYS A 76 -4.82 -14.62 -0.96
N GLN A 77 -5.08 -13.44 -1.51
CA GLN A 77 -4.44 -12.91 -2.72
C GLN A 77 -3.29 -11.94 -2.40
N ALA A 78 -2.81 -11.93 -1.15
CA ALA A 78 -1.69 -11.10 -0.76
C ALA A 78 -0.44 -11.46 -1.58
N ARG A 79 0.18 -10.43 -2.14
CA ARG A 79 1.43 -10.51 -2.89
C ARG A 79 2.59 -10.40 -1.93
N SER A 80 3.63 -11.20 -2.17
CA SER A 80 4.88 -11.12 -1.41
C SER A 80 5.57 -9.79 -1.65
N TRP A 81 5.92 -9.08 -0.57
CA TRP A 81 6.71 -7.86 -0.66
C TRP A 81 8.03 -8.06 -1.41
N LEU A 82 8.69 -9.22 -1.23
CA LEU A 82 10.01 -9.49 -1.81
C LEU A 82 10.02 -9.43 -3.33
N ASP A 83 8.90 -9.82 -3.95
CA ASP A 83 8.77 -9.86 -5.40
C ASP A 83 8.64 -8.45 -6.00
N PHE A 84 8.09 -7.51 -5.25
CA PHE A 84 7.73 -6.17 -5.74
C PHE A 84 8.52 -5.03 -5.09
N LYS A 85 9.34 -5.28 -4.07
CA LYS A 85 10.08 -4.24 -3.33
C LYS A 85 10.88 -3.29 -4.22
N HIS A 86 11.39 -3.78 -5.35
CA HIS A 86 12.17 -3.01 -6.32
C HIS A 86 11.36 -1.92 -7.03
N LEU A 87 10.03 -2.00 -6.98
CA LEU A 87 9.11 -1.00 -7.52
C LEU A 87 8.81 0.12 -6.52
N PHE A 88 9.33 0.06 -5.29
CA PHE A 88 8.98 1.01 -4.24
C PHE A 88 10.19 1.81 -3.76
N PHE A 89 9.97 3.09 -3.51
CA PHE A 89 10.87 3.96 -2.77
C PHE A 89 10.38 4.14 -1.34
N LYS A 90 11.30 4.05 -0.36
CA LYS A 90 11.00 4.21 1.07
C LYS A 90 11.39 5.61 1.55
N ARG A 91 10.48 6.28 2.27
CA ARG A 91 10.75 7.54 2.99
C ARG A 91 10.14 7.46 4.39
N GLY A 92 11.01 7.34 5.41
CA GLY A 92 10.57 7.11 6.79
C GLY A 92 9.79 5.80 6.90
N SER A 93 8.56 5.87 7.40
CA SER A 93 7.64 4.73 7.52
C SER A 93 6.75 4.52 6.28
N SER A 94 6.99 5.26 5.20
CA SER A 94 6.17 5.24 3.99
C SER A 94 6.90 4.60 2.81
N TYR A 95 6.14 3.95 1.93
CA TYR A 95 6.58 3.23 0.74
C TYR A 95 5.72 3.71 -0.44
N PHE A 96 6.36 4.23 -1.49
CA PHE A 96 5.68 4.78 -2.66
C PHE A 96 6.17 4.10 -3.93
N LEU A 97 5.28 3.94 -4.91
CA LEU A 97 5.66 3.35 -6.19
C LEU A 97 6.66 4.26 -6.94
N TYR A 98 7.80 3.69 -7.31
CA TYR A 98 8.84 4.29 -8.12
C TYR A 98 8.50 4.04 -9.60
N LYS A 99 8.36 5.10 -10.41
CA LYS A 99 8.00 5.11 -11.86
C LYS A 99 6.53 4.91 -12.26
N THR A 100 5.62 5.71 -11.72
CA THR A 100 4.46 6.22 -12.50
C THR A 100 4.29 7.74 -12.38
N TRP A 101 5.25 8.42 -11.78
CA TRP A 101 5.25 9.87 -11.56
C TRP A 101 6.22 10.56 -12.50
N SER A 102 5.69 11.28 -13.50
CA SER A 102 6.31 12.52 -13.93
C SER A 102 6.02 13.54 -12.84
N TRP A 103 7.04 13.93 -12.06
CA TRP A 103 6.93 15.15 -11.27
C TRP A 103 6.72 16.31 -12.24
N PRO A 104 5.74 17.20 -12.05
CA PRO A 104 5.82 18.50 -12.69
C PRO A 104 7.04 19.21 -12.09
N ASP A 105 7.95 19.64 -12.96
CA ASP A 105 9.04 20.56 -12.60
C ASP A 105 8.50 21.83 -11.92
#